data_AF-A0A521E625-F1
#
_entry.id   AF-A0A521E625-F1
#
_cell.length_a   1.000
_cell.length_b   1.000
_cell.length_c   1.000
_cell.angle_alpha   90.00
_cell.angle_beta   90.00
_cell.angle_gamma   90.00
#
_symmetry.space_group_name_H-M   'P 1'
#
loop_
_entity.id
_entity.type
_entity.pdbx_description
1 polymer ?
#
loop_
_entity_poly.entity_id
_entity_poly.type
_entity_poly.pdbx_seq_one_letter_code
_entity_poly.pdbx_strand_id
1 'polypeptide(L)'
;MKRTINVISSAFLMFLMLTTAAFAQQKGQQQQQQQQMQQQQQMQQQMQQHHQQMQQMMQRMNQLQERTHTMNQQMNQSMEQAQNEQMRNQYQNMHRFGEQLGLTLGNMKNAAERCDQMLQNRDMVRDQDMQRDMDQLRQRLHEMTDQAEDAVETMDRIRLRLHDQDQMQDPDQDQDRDQLQDRDQINN
;
A
#
# COMPACT_ATOMS: atom_id res chain seq x y z
N MET A 1 48.74 -7.24 93.15
CA MET A 1 48.76 -6.37 91.96
C MET A 1 48.60 -7.21 90.69
N LYS A 2 47.38 -7.61 90.33
CA LYS A 2 47.07 -8.21 89.02
C LYS A 2 45.61 -7.90 88.68
N ARG A 3 45.38 -7.63 87.39
CA ARG A 3 44.11 -7.43 86.66
C ARG A 3 43.74 -5.98 86.43
N THR A 4 43.89 -5.55 85.18
CA THR A 4 42.84 -5.06 84.27
C THR A 4 43.52 -4.48 83.04
N ILE A 5 43.39 -5.14 81.88
CA ILE A 5 43.40 -4.58 80.52
C ILE A 5 43.07 -5.79 79.62
N ASN A 6 41.90 -5.79 78.98
CA ASN A 6 41.57 -6.51 77.73
C ASN A 6 40.04 -6.50 77.51
N VAL A 7 39.45 -5.32 77.30
CA VAL A 7 38.05 -5.23 76.81
C VAL A 7 37.86 -3.99 75.91
N ILE A 8 38.76 -3.74 74.95
CA ILE A 8 38.56 -2.70 73.92
C ILE A 8 39.12 -3.21 72.58
N SER A 9 38.46 -4.20 71.97
CA SER A 9 38.81 -4.62 70.59
C SER A 9 37.65 -5.27 69.82
N SER A 10 36.43 -5.29 70.37
CA SER A 10 35.29 -5.99 69.74
C SER A 10 34.29 -5.07 69.01
N ALA A 11 34.37 -3.74 69.18
CA ALA A 11 33.38 -2.82 68.60
C ALA A 11 33.79 -2.23 67.24
N PHE A 12 35.07 -2.30 66.86
CA PHE A 12 35.58 -1.70 65.62
C PHE A 12 35.49 -2.60 64.38
N LEU A 13 35.19 -3.90 64.57
CA LEU A 13 35.16 -4.89 63.48
C LEU A 13 33.77 -5.13 62.88
N MET A 14 32.69 -4.58 63.46
CA MET A 14 31.34 -4.68 62.89
C MET A 14 30.95 -3.51 61.98
N PHE A 15 31.71 -2.40 61.95
CA PHE A 15 31.38 -1.24 61.11
C PHE A 15 31.98 -1.32 59.69
N LEU A 16 32.88 -2.28 59.43
CA LEU A 16 33.61 -2.39 58.16
C LEU A 16 32.99 -3.34 57.13
N MET A 17 31.83 -3.93 57.43
CA MET A 17 31.13 -4.89 56.54
C MET A 17 29.80 -4.35 55.97
N LEU A 18 29.49 -3.06 56.16
CA LEU A 18 28.22 -2.46 55.70
C LEU A 18 28.35 -1.54 54.47
N THR A 19 29.56 -1.31 53.94
CA THR A 19 29.78 -0.32 52.86
C THR A 19 29.93 -0.91 51.45
N THR A 20 29.98 -2.24 51.28
CA THR A 20 30.21 -2.88 49.97
C THR A 20 28.93 -3.27 49.21
N ALA A 21 27.75 -3.26 49.86
CA ALA A 21 26.51 -3.70 49.22
C ALA A 21 25.83 -2.63 48.33
N ALA A 22 26.17 -1.34 48.47
CA ALA A 22 25.48 -0.26 47.75
C ALA A 22 25.84 -0.16 46.25
N PHE A 23 27.02 -0.63 45.84
CA PHE A 23 27.49 -0.51 44.45
C PHE A 23 26.96 -1.59 43.50
N ALA A 24 26.43 -2.70 44.02
CA ALA A 24 25.84 -3.76 43.19
C ALA A 24 24.44 -3.36 42.66
N GLN A 25 23.68 -2.55 43.41
CA GLN A 25 22.31 -2.19 43.06
C GLN A 25 22.23 -1.08 41.98
N GLN A 26 23.24 -0.22 41.88
CA GLN A 26 23.25 0.88 40.90
C GLN A 26 23.51 0.41 39.45
N LYS A 27 24.25 -0.68 39.25
CA LYS A 27 24.47 -1.24 37.90
C LYS A 27 23.23 -1.88 37.29
N GLY A 28 22.32 -2.41 38.10
CA GLY A 28 21.06 -3.01 37.63
C GLY A 28 20.09 -1.98 37.02
N GLN A 29 19.97 -0.79 37.62
CA GLN A 29 19.10 0.27 37.09
C GLN A 29 19.61 0.86 35.77
N GLN A 30 20.93 0.96 35.58
CA GLN A 30 21.49 1.51 34.36
C GLN A 30 21.32 0.56 33.16
N GLN A 31 21.38 -0.76 33.39
CA GLN A 31 21.19 -1.75 32.35
C GLN A 31 19.73 -1.84 31.87
N GLN A 32 18.75 -1.65 32.77
CA GLN A 32 17.34 -1.66 32.41
C GLN A 32 16.94 -0.44 31.57
N GLN A 33 17.53 0.73 31.83
CA GLN A 33 17.27 1.94 31.05
C GLN A 33 17.82 1.84 29.62
N GLN A 34 18.94 1.14 29.42
CA GLN A 34 19.53 0.94 28.10
C GLN A 34 18.67 0.01 27.22
N GLN A 35 18.04 -1.02 27.79
CA GLN A 35 17.13 -1.89 27.04
C GLN A 35 15.88 -1.17 26.54
N GLN A 36 15.30 -0.27 27.34
CA GLN A 36 14.13 0.52 26.92
C GLN A 36 14.44 1.42 25.73
N MET A 37 15.61 2.05 25.71
CA MET A 37 16.00 2.95 24.62
C MET A 37 16.20 2.18 23.31
N GLN A 38 16.80 0.99 23.37
CA GLN A 38 17.03 0.15 22.19
C GLN A 38 15.72 -0.35 21.57
N GLN A 39 14.74 -0.71 22.42
CA GLN A 39 13.43 -1.17 21.96
C GLN A 39 12.63 -0.03 21.30
N GLN A 40 12.72 1.19 21.82
CA GLN A 40 12.08 2.36 21.23
C GLN A 40 12.65 2.71 19.85
N GLN A 41 13.97 2.55 19.67
CA GLN A 41 14.64 2.84 18.40
C GLN A 41 14.26 1.85 17.30
N GLN A 42 14.12 0.56 17.62
CA GLN A 42 13.62 -0.44 16.66
C GLN A 42 12.18 -0.15 16.21
N MET A 43 11.29 0.21 17.13
CA MET A 43 9.90 0.55 16.79
C MET A 43 9.83 1.74 15.82
N GLN A 44 10.68 2.75 16.02
CA GLN A 44 10.68 3.94 15.16
C GLN A 44 11.12 3.62 13.73
N GLN A 45 12.11 2.73 13.55
CA GLN A 45 12.53 2.31 12.22
C GLN A 45 11.45 1.51 11.49
N GLN A 46 10.80 0.59 12.20
CA GLN A 46 9.73 -0.22 11.63
C GLN A 46 8.57 0.67 11.15
N MET A 47 8.15 1.64 11.98
CA MET A 47 7.13 2.62 11.62
C MET A 47 7.46 3.42 10.35
N GLN A 48 8.71 3.82 10.16
CA GLN A 48 9.13 4.55 8.98
C GLN A 48 9.02 3.70 7.70
N GLN A 49 9.34 2.41 7.79
CA GLN A 49 9.20 1.48 6.67
C GLN A 49 7.73 1.28 6.29
N HIS A 50 6.84 1.13 7.27
CA HIS A 50 5.39 0.99 7.02
C HIS A 50 4.84 2.20 6.27
N HIS A 51 5.22 3.41 6.69
CA HIS A 51 4.73 4.64 6.08
C HIS A 51 5.15 4.76 4.61
N GLN A 52 6.39 4.41 4.28
CA GLN A 52 6.88 4.45 2.90
C GLN A 52 6.11 3.49 1.98
N GLN A 53 5.84 2.27 2.45
CA GLN A 53 5.07 1.30 1.66
C GLN A 53 3.64 1.77 1.42
N MET A 54 3.00 2.39 2.42
CA MET A 54 1.65 2.90 2.27
C MET A 54 1.59 4.08 1.30
N GLN A 55 2.58 4.98 1.32
CA GLN A 55 2.67 6.07 0.35
C GLN A 55 2.81 5.55 -1.08
N GLN A 56 3.66 4.54 -1.31
CA GLN A 56 3.80 3.90 -2.62
C GLN A 56 2.50 3.27 -3.09
N MET A 57 1.80 2.57 -2.20
CA MET A 57 0.50 1.97 -2.49
C MET A 57 -0.54 3.03 -2.86
N MET A 58 -0.64 4.12 -2.12
CA MET A 58 -1.57 5.22 -2.43
C MET A 58 -1.26 5.85 -3.79
N GLN A 59 0.03 6.02 -4.13
CA GLN A 59 0.42 6.52 -5.45
C GLN A 59 -0.01 5.54 -6.56
N ARG A 60 0.23 4.24 -6.39
CA ARG A 60 -0.23 3.20 -7.34
C ARG A 60 -1.76 3.23 -7.47
N MET A 61 -2.51 3.29 -6.37
CA MET A 61 -3.97 3.36 -6.41
C MET A 61 -4.49 4.61 -7.14
N ASN A 62 -3.87 5.78 -6.91
CA ASN A 62 -4.24 7.00 -7.65
C ASN A 62 -4.01 6.84 -9.16
N GLN A 63 -2.88 6.26 -9.56
CA GLN A 63 -2.58 5.97 -10.97
C GLN A 63 -3.58 4.98 -11.57
N LEU A 64 -3.91 3.91 -10.85
CA LEU A 64 -4.92 2.94 -11.29
C LEU A 64 -6.30 3.59 -11.42
N GLN A 65 -6.67 4.46 -10.48
CA GLN A 65 -7.94 5.19 -10.52
C GLN A 65 -8.01 6.11 -11.75
N GLU A 66 -6.95 6.85 -12.03
CA GLU A 66 -6.86 7.72 -13.21
C GLU A 66 -6.92 6.90 -14.51
N ARG A 67 -6.11 5.84 -14.62
CA ARG A 67 -6.13 4.92 -15.78
C ARG A 67 -7.52 4.33 -16.00
N THR A 68 -8.19 3.89 -14.94
CA THR A 68 -9.55 3.34 -15.00
C THR A 68 -10.55 4.40 -15.47
N HIS A 69 -10.43 5.63 -14.98
CA HIS A 69 -11.29 6.73 -15.40
C HIS A 69 -11.12 7.08 -16.88
N THR A 70 -9.88 7.23 -17.35
CA THR A 70 -9.58 7.47 -18.77
C THR A 70 -10.09 6.34 -19.65
N MET A 71 -9.89 5.09 -19.22
CA MET A 71 -10.38 3.91 -19.94
C MET A 71 -11.91 3.93 -20.07
N ASN A 72 -12.64 4.26 -19.00
CA ASN A 72 -14.10 4.38 -19.05
C ASN A 72 -14.56 5.47 -20.00
N GLN A 73 -13.91 6.64 -20.01
CA GLN A 73 -14.24 7.72 -20.95
C GLN A 73 -14.06 7.25 -22.40
N GLN A 74 -12.97 6.56 -22.70
CA GLN A 74 -12.72 6.01 -24.03
C GLN A 74 -13.76 4.96 -24.41
N MET A 75 -14.12 4.06 -23.49
CA MET A 75 -15.15 3.05 -23.73
C MET A 75 -16.52 3.68 -24.00
N ASN A 76 -16.87 4.76 -23.30
CA ASN A 76 -18.13 5.47 -23.56
C ASN A 76 -18.13 6.09 -24.96
N GLN A 77 -17.02 6.70 -25.39
CA GLN A 77 -16.89 7.25 -26.74
C GLN A 77 -16.96 6.16 -27.82
N SER A 78 -16.24 5.04 -27.64
CA SER A 78 -16.29 3.91 -28.57
C SER A 78 -17.68 3.26 -28.61
N MET A 79 -18.39 3.22 -27.48
CA MET A 79 -19.78 2.75 -27.42
C MET A 79 -20.73 3.63 -28.25
N GLU A 80 -20.51 4.95 -28.29
CA GLU A 80 -21.30 5.88 -29.11
C GLU A 80 -20.98 5.76 -30.61
N GLN A 81 -19.75 5.37 -30.95
CA GLN A 81 -19.27 5.21 -32.33
C GLN A 81 -19.55 3.82 -32.91
N ALA A 82 -19.67 2.80 -32.06
CA ALA A 82 -19.91 1.43 -32.47
C ALA A 82 -21.22 1.29 -33.25
N GLN A 83 -21.14 0.85 -34.50
CA GLN A 83 -22.30 0.69 -35.38
C GLN A 83 -23.13 -0.56 -35.03
N ASN A 84 -22.47 -1.62 -34.55
CA ASN A 84 -23.11 -2.89 -34.22
C ASN A 84 -23.52 -2.96 -32.74
N GLU A 85 -24.74 -3.42 -32.48
CA GLU A 85 -25.30 -3.62 -31.13
C GLU A 85 -24.45 -4.59 -30.28
N GLN A 86 -23.87 -5.62 -30.88
CA GLN A 86 -22.97 -6.54 -30.19
C GLN A 86 -21.73 -5.82 -29.65
N MET A 87 -21.07 -5.00 -30.47
CA MET A 87 -19.89 -4.22 -30.05
C MET A 87 -20.27 -3.20 -28.99
N ARG A 88 -21.40 -2.51 -29.16
CA ARG A 88 -21.94 -1.58 -28.18
C ARG A 88 -22.16 -2.24 -26.83
N ASN A 89 -22.71 -3.46 -26.80
CA ASN A 89 -22.91 -4.24 -25.58
C ASN A 89 -21.56 -4.62 -24.92
N GLN A 90 -20.54 -4.95 -25.70
CA GLN A 90 -19.20 -5.26 -25.17
C GLN A 90 -18.56 -4.03 -24.53
N TYR A 91 -18.60 -2.87 -25.20
CA TYR A 91 -18.12 -1.61 -24.61
C TYR A 91 -18.91 -1.22 -23.36
N GLN A 92 -20.24 -1.39 -23.37
CA GLN A 92 -21.08 -1.09 -22.20
C GLN A 92 -20.72 -1.97 -20.99
N ASN A 93 -20.49 -3.26 -21.19
CA ASN A 93 -20.09 -4.16 -20.11
C ASN A 93 -18.72 -3.78 -19.54
N MET A 94 -17.77 -3.44 -20.41
CA MET A 94 -16.45 -2.98 -20.01
C MET A 94 -16.50 -1.66 -19.23
N HIS A 95 -17.32 -0.71 -19.68
CA HIS A 95 -17.55 0.56 -18.98
C HIS A 95 -18.09 0.33 -17.56
N ARG A 96 -19.14 -0.48 -17.41
CA ARG A 96 -19.73 -0.80 -16.10
C ARG A 96 -18.73 -1.47 -15.17
N PHE A 97 -17.93 -2.40 -15.70
CA PHE A 97 -16.89 -3.04 -14.93
C PHE A 97 -15.84 -2.04 -14.47
N GLY A 98 -15.39 -1.14 -15.35
CA GLY A 98 -14.44 -0.10 -14.98
C GLY A 98 -15.01 0.90 -13.97
N GLU A 99 -16.30 1.22 -13.99
CA GLU A 99 -16.94 2.03 -12.94
C GLU A 99 -16.88 1.33 -11.57
N GLN A 100 -17.21 0.04 -11.53
CA GLN A 100 -17.12 -0.77 -10.30
C GLN A 100 -15.69 -0.88 -9.79
N LEU A 101 -14.72 -1.05 -10.70
CA LEU A 101 -13.31 -1.07 -10.37
C LEU A 101 -12.85 0.29 -9.82
N GLY A 102 -13.29 1.39 -10.43
CA GLY A 102 -13.02 2.75 -9.96
C GLY A 102 -13.54 3.00 -8.54
N LEU A 103 -14.78 2.56 -8.24
CA LEU A 103 -15.34 2.64 -6.89
C LEU A 103 -14.55 1.79 -5.89
N THR A 104 -14.13 0.59 -6.30
CA THR A 104 -13.34 -0.31 -5.46
C THR A 104 -11.97 0.29 -5.15
N LEU A 105 -11.27 0.83 -6.15
CA LEU A 105 -10.02 1.57 -6.00
C LEU A 105 -10.17 2.75 -5.03
N GLY A 106 -11.26 3.53 -5.15
CA GLY A 106 -11.57 4.63 -4.23
C GLY A 106 -11.78 4.15 -2.78
N ASN A 107 -12.50 3.06 -2.58
CA ASN A 107 -12.71 2.46 -1.26
C ASN A 107 -11.40 1.93 -0.66
N MET A 108 -10.55 1.29 -1.47
CA MET A 108 -9.24 0.80 -1.04
C MET A 108 -8.30 1.95 -0.66
N LYS A 109 -8.29 3.04 -1.43
CA LYS A 109 -7.53 4.25 -1.10
C LYS A 109 -7.97 4.82 0.25
N ASN A 110 -9.28 4.99 0.47
CA ASN A 110 -9.81 5.46 1.74
C ASN A 110 -9.43 4.53 2.91
N ALA A 111 -9.43 3.22 2.69
CA ALA A 111 -9.00 2.25 3.68
C ALA A 111 -7.49 2.34 3.97
N ALA A 112 -6.66 2.55 2.95
CA ALA A 112 -5.22 2.78 3.09
C ALA A 112 -4.90 4.07 3.85
N GLU A 113 -5.59 5.17 3.55
CA GLU A 113 -5.47 6.44 4.27
C GLU A 113 -5.84 6.29 5.75
N ARG A 114 -6.95 5.59 6.05
CA ARG A 114 -7.32 5.26 7.43
C ARG A 114 -6.28 4.38 8.10
N CYS A 115 -5.76 3.37 7.42
CA CYS A 115 -4.69 2.53 7.94
C CYS A 115 -3.45 3.34 8.31
N ASP A 116 -3.03 4.28 7.46
CA ASP A 116 -1.90 5.18 7.74
C ASP A 116 -2.16 6.08 8.97
N GLN A 117 -3.36 6.68 9.06
CA GLN A 117 -3.76 7.48 10.22
C GLN A 117 -3.74 6.66 11.53
N MET A 118 -4.17 5.41 11.46
CA MET A 118 -4.17 4.52 12.61
C MET A 118 -2.74 4.16 13.04
N LEU A 119 -1.83 3.90 12.09
CA LEU A 119 -0.41 3.67 12.40
C LEU A 119 0.25 4.88 13.06
N GLN A 120 -0.13 6.11 12.68
CA GLN A 120 0.39 7.32 13.32
C GLN A 120 -0.04 7.48 14.79
N ASN A 121 -1.09 6.78 15.23
CA ASN A 121 -1.56 6.84 16.62
C ASN A 121 -0.71 5.91 17.53
N ARG A 122 0.15 6.55 18.33
CA ARG A 122 1.07 5.86 19.26
C ARG A 122 0.38 4.95 20.28
N ASP A 123 -0.86 5.23 20.64
CA ASP A 123 -1.58 4.41 21.63
C ASP A 123 -1.98 3.05 21.04
N MET A 124 -2.29 2.99 19.74
CA MET A 124 -2.59 1.73 19.06
C MET A 124 -1.33 0.90 18.78
N VAL A 125 -0.20 1.57 18.52
CA VAL A 125 1.09 0.89 18.30
C VAL A 125 1.64 0.26 19.58
N ARG A 126 1.11 0.58 20.77
CA ARG A 126 1.52 -0.11 22.01
C ARG A 126 0.90 -1.48 22.18
N ASP A 127 -0.21 -1.75 21.52
CA ASP A 127 -0.91 -3.03 21.58
C ASP A 127 -0.39 -3.97 20.49
N GLN A 128 0.12 -5.13 20.89
CA GLN A 128 0.69 -6.12 19.98
C GLN A 128 -0.37 -6.76 19.06
N ASP A 129 -1.60 -6.92 19.54
CA ASP A 129 -2.66 -7.51 18.73
C ASP A 129 -3.10 -6.53 17.64
N MET A 130 -3.23 -5.24 18.00
CA MET A 130 -3.47 -4.19 17.02
C MET A 130 -2.37 -4.07 15.97
N GLN A 131 -1.09 -4.17 16.36
CA GLN A 131 0.01 -4.17 15.40
C GLN A 131 -0.13 -5.30 14.37
N ARG A 132 -0.47 -6.52 14.83
CA ARG A 132 -0.67 -7.68 13.96
C ARG A 132 -1.86 -7.48 13.02
N ASP A 133 -2.98 -6.96 13.53
CA ASP A 133 -4.17 -6.72 12.72
C ASP A 133 -3.92 -5.64 11.65
N MET A 134 -3.17 -4.59 12.00
CA MET A 134 -2.76 -3.56 11.02
C MET A 134 -1.82 -4.12 9.96
N ASP A 135 -0.89 -4.98 10.35
CA ASP A 135 0.01 -5.65 9.41
C ASP A 135 -0.76 -6.52 8.43
N GLN A 136 -1.76 -7.27 8.89
CA GLN A 136 -2.65 -8.06 8.05
C GLN A 136 -3.49 -7.18 7.12
N LEU A 137 -4.06 -6.09 7.64
CA LEU A 137 -4.84 -5.15 6.85
C LEU A 137 -3.99 -4.54 5.72
N ARG A 138 -2.78 -4.10 6.04
CA ARG A 138 -1.83 -3.55 5.05
C ARG A 138 -1.46 -4.58 4.00
N GLN A 139 -1.14 -5.82 4.40
CA GLN A 139 -0.83 -6.91 3.48
C GLN A 139 -2.01 -7.16 2.53
N ARG A 140 -3.23 -7.17 3.07
CA ARG A 140 -4.45 -7.35 2.28
C ARG A 140 -4.67 -6.19 1.30
N LEU A 141 -4.45 -4.95 1.73
CA LEU A 141 -4.53 -3.78 0.84
C LEU A 141 -3.51 -3.85 -0.29
N HIS A 142 -2.30 -4.34 -0.01
CA HIS A 142 -1.27 -4.54 -1.02
C HIS A 142 -1.70 -5.57 -2.06
N GLU A 143 -2.13 -6.75 -1.61
CA GLU A 143 -2.64 -7.81 -2.50
C GLU A 143 -3.80 -7.33 -3.37
N MET A 144 -4.75 -6.58 -2.80
CA MET A 144 -5.87 -6.06 -3.57
C MET A 144 -5.44 -4.96 -4.55
N THR A 145 -4.38 -4.19 -4.25
CA THR A 145 -3.79 -3.23 -5.18
C THR A 145 -3.18 -3.94 -6.38
N ASP A 146 -2.42 -5.00 -6.14
CA ASP A 146 -1.81 -5.79 -7.23
C ASP A 146 -2.89 -6.47 -8.08
N GLN A 147 -3.93 -7.03 -7.46
CA GLN A 147 -5.09 -7.59 -8.19
C GLN A 147 -5.82 -6.54 -9.03
N ALA A 148 -5.95 -5.30 -8.51
CA ALA A 148 -6.56 -4.23 -9.26
C ALA A 148 -5.69 -3.78 -10.44
N GLU A 149 -4.36 -3.80 -10.30
CA GLU A 149 -3.44 -3.53 -11.39
C GLU A 149 -3.57 -4.58 -12.51
N ASP A 150 -3.57 -5.87 -12.16
CA ASP A 150 -3.79 -6.96 -13.11
C ASP A 150 -5.14 -6.86 -13.82
N ALA A 151 -6.18 -6.43 -13.09
CA ALA A 151 -7.50 -6.19 -13.64
C ALA A 151 -7.49 -5.04 -14.66
N VAL A 152 -6.89 -3.89 -14.33
CA VAL A 152 -6.75 -2.76 -15.26
C VAL A 152 -5.96 -3.16 -16.50
N GLU A 153 -4.83 -3.85 -16.35
CA GLU A 153 -4.04 -4.32 -17.50
C GLU A 153 -4.84 -5.28 -18.40
N THR A 154 -5.58 -6.19 -17.79
CA THR A 154 -6.43 -7.12 -18.54
C THR A 154 -7.54 -6.38 -19.28
N MET A 155 -8.16 -5.38 -18.66
CA MET A 155 -9.15 -4.54 -19.32
C MET A 155 -8.56 -3.74 -20.47
N ASP A 156 -7.35 -3.20 -20.32
CA ASP A 156 -6.64 -2.50 -21.39
C ASP A 156 -6.41 -3.43 -22.60
N ARG A 157 -6.00 -4.68 -22.36
CA ARG A 157 -5.84 -5.68 -23.43
C ARG A 157 -7.16 -6.03 -24.12
N ILE A 158 -8.24 -6.17 -23.35
CA ILE A 158 -9.57 -6.42 -23.93
C ILE A 158 -10.00 -5.22 -24.77
N ARG A 159 -9.85 -4.00 -24.25
CA ARG A 159 -10.19 -2.76 -24.96
C ARG A 159 -9.48 -2.66 -26.30
N LEU A 160 -8.18 -2.97 -26.36
CA LEU A 160 -7.41 -2.96 -27.61
C LEU A 160 -7.99 -3.97 -28.62
N ARG A 161 -8.31 -5.20 -28.17
CA ARG A 161 -8.94 -6.21 -29.05
C ARG A 161 -10.32 -5.80 -29.55
N LEU A 162 -11.12 -5.14 -28.71
CA LEU A 162 -12.43 -4.62 -29.10
C LEU A 162 -12.28 -3.54 -30.18
N HIS A 163 -11.32 -2.64 -29.99
CA HIS A 163 -11.03 -1.59 -30.96
C HIS A 163 -10.57 -2.16 -32.31
N ASP A 164 -9.69 -3.16 -32.31
CA ASP A 164 -9.25 -3.84 -33.53
C ASP A 164 -10.41 -4.53 -34.25
N GLN A 165 -11.33 -5.17 -33.51
CA GLN A 165 -12.51 -5.84 -34.07
C GLN A 165 -13.51 -4.86 -34.69
N ASP A 166 -13.66 -3.68 -34.09
CA ASP A 166 -14.53 -2.61 -34.60
C ASP A 166 -13.99 -2.05 -35.92
N GLN A 167 -12.67 -1.85 -36.03
CA GLN A 167 -12.02 -1.39 -37.26
C GLN A 167 -12.15 -2.40 -38.42
N MET A 168 -12.04 -3.70 -38.14
CA MET A 168 -12.17 -4.73 -39.18
C MET A 168 -13.61 -4.90 -39.71
N GLN A 169 -14.61 -4.41 -38.98
CA GLN A 169 -16.02 -4.48 -39.39
C GLN A 169 -16.46 -3.33 -40.29
N ASP A 170 -15.58 -2.37 -40.62
CA ASP A 170 -15.82 -1.32 -41.61
C ASP A 170 -15.00 -1.49 -42.91
N PRO A 171 -15.08 -2.65 -43.62
CA PRO A 171 -14.33 -2.85 -44.87
C PRO A 171 -14.95 -2.12 -46.08
N ASP A 172 -16.16 -1.56 -45.95
CA ASP A 172 -16.92 -1.02 -47.08
C ASP A 172 -16.51 0.41 -47.49
N GLN A 173 -15.66 1.11 -46.72
CA GLN A 173 -15.18 2.45 -47.11
C GLN A 173 -14.04 2.46 -48.14
N ASP A 174 -13.31 1.35 -48.31
CA ASP A 174 -12.19 1.29 -49.25
C ASP A 174 -12.60 0.86 -50.67
N GLN A 175 -13.76 0.24 -50.86
CA GLN A 175 -14.22 -0.17 -52.21
C GLN A 175 -14.68 0.98 -53.11
N ASP A 176 -15.04 2.15 -52.54
CA ASP A 176 -15.44 3.32 -53.32
C ASP A 176 -14.25 4.21 -53.75
N ARG A 177 -13.06 4.01 -53.17
CA ARG A 177 -11.86 4.77 -53.57
C ARG A 177 -11.25 4.28 -54.89
N ASP A 178 -11.32 2.98 -55.16
CA ASP A 178 -10.75 2.42 -56.39
C ASP A 178 -11.62 2.70 -57.63
N GLN A 179 -12.93 2.94 -57.48
CA GLN A 179 -13.83 3.25 -58.61
C GLN A 179 -13.71 4.71 -59.11
N LEU A 180 -13.16 5.63 -58.31
CA LEU A 180 -12.96 7.02 -58.73
C LEU A 180 -11.68 7.21 -59.56
N GLN A 181 -10.70 6.30 -59.49
CA GLN A 181 -9.44 6.44 -60.23
C GLN A 181 -9.55 6.03 -61.70
N ASP A 182 -10.49 5.15 -62.06
CA ASP A 182 -10.71 4.74 -63.46
C ASP A 182 -11.53 5.76 -64.27
N ARG A 183 -12.26 6.68 -63.61
CA ARG A 183 -13.05 7.70 -64.33
C ARG A 183 -12.22 8.82 -64.95
N ASP A 184 -11.02 9.08 -64.45
CA ASP A 184 -10.14 10.14 -64.98
C ASP A 184 -9.28 9.67 -66.16
N GLN A 185 -9.22 8.37 -66.46
CA GLN A 185 -8.46 7.84 -67.62
C GLN A 185 -9.28 7.75 -68.92
N ILE A 186 -10.60 7.90 -68.88
CA ILE A 186 -11.45 7.78 -70.09
C ILE A 186 -11.57 9.11 -70.86
N ASN A 187 -11.06 10.21 -70.32
CA ASN A 187 -11.26 11.56 -70.88
C ASN A 187 -10.00 12.22 -71.48
N ASN A 188 -8.98 11.44 -71.85
CA ASN A 188 -7.79 11.93 -72.55
C ASN A 188 -7.51 11.13 -73.84
#